data_AF-A0A3C0WZJ0-F1
#
_entry.id   AF-A0A3C0WZJ0-F1
#
_cell.length_a   1.000
_cell.length_b   1.000
_cell.length_c   1.000
_cell.angle_alpha   90.00
_cell.angle_beta   90.00
_cell.angle_gamma   90.00
#
_symmetry.space_group_name_H-M   'P 1'
#
loop_
_entity.id
_entity.type
_entity.pdbx_description
1 polymer ?
#
loop_
_entity_poly.entity_id
_entity_poly.type
_entity_poly.pdbx_seq_one_letter_code
_entity_poly.pdbx_strand_id
1 'polypeptide(L)'
;AVIAVDALAARDPNRLFKTVQLTNSGISPGSGVKNRRGEISEKTIGVPVIAVGVPTVTDAEAIAYSLTGTEPETDSGMFVTPKEVDMLCGKISKILSETLNEFLQPEIDADIIEGLV
;
A
#
# COMPACT_ATOMS: atom_id res chain seq x y z
N ALA A 1 -15.78 2.08 13.25
CA ALA A 1 -14.77 1.33 12.47
C ALA A 1 -13.68 2.28 12.03
N VAL A 2 -12.47 1.79 11.75
CA VAL A 2 -11.32 2.56 11.26
C VAL A 2 -10.90 1.99 9.91
N ILE A 3 -10.61 2.87 8.95
CA ILE A 3 -9.94 2.51 7.70
C ILE A 3 -8.47 2.93 7.84
N ALA A 4 -7.56 1.94 7.84
CA ALA A 4 -6.12 2.18 7.96
C ALA A 4 -5.46 2.00 6.59
N VAL A 5 -4.86 3.07 6.06
CA VAL A 5 -4.19 3.06 4.75
C VAL A 5 -2.66 3.07 4.95
N ASP A 6 -1.93 2.17 4.27
CA ASP A 6 -0.46 2.11 4.35
C ASP A 6 0.20 1.79 3.00
N ALA A 7 1.45 2.19 2.87
CA ALA A 7 2.34 1.77 1.81
C ALA A 7 2.98 0.42 2.18
N LEU A 8 2.83 -0.59 1.33
CA LEU A 8 3.33 -1.94 1.54
C LEU A 8 4.61 -2.21 0.74
N ALA A 9 5.40 -3.17 1.21
CA ALA A 9 6.42 -3.83 0.40
C ALA A 9 5.83 -5.08 -0.28
N ALA A 10 6.23 -5.35 -1.53
CA ALA A 10 5.88 -6.58 -2.23
C ALA A 10 7.13 -7.32 -2.70
N ARG A 11 7.04 -8.66 -2.78
CA ARG A 11 8.10 -9.51 -3.36
C ARG A 11 8.07 -9.56 -4.89
N ASP A 12 6.91 -9.35 -5.49
CA ASP A 12 6.78 -9.31 -6.95
C ASP A 12 6.76 -7.84 -7.40
N PRO A 13 7.79 -7.39 -8.15
CA PRO A 13 7.85 -6.03 -8.69
C PRO A 13 6.66 -5.66 -9.58
N ASN A 14 5.99 -6.65 -10.19
CA ASN A 14 4.81 -6.42 -11.02
C ASN A 14 3.60 -5.95 -10.23
N ARG A 15 3.62 -6.02 -8.90
CA ARG A 15 2.53 -5.56 -8.03
C ARG A 15 2.66 -4.10 -7.62
N LEU A 16 3.83 -3.48 -7.81
CA LEU A 16 4.09 -2.09 -7.42
C LEU A 16 3.13 -1.15 -8.14
N PHE A 17 2.37 -0.37 -7.38
CA PHE A 17 1.35 0.57 -7.84
C PHE A 17 0.25 -0.01 -8.74
N LYS A 18 0.15 -1.35 -8.81
CA LYS A 18 -0.78 -2.07 -9.69
C LYS A 18 -1.81 -2.90 -8.93
N THR A 19 -1.68 -2.99 -7.61
CA THR A 19 -2.58 -3.75 -6.75
C THR A 19 -2.93 -2.96 -5.50
N VAL A 20 -4.16 -3.11 -5.03
CA VAL A 20 -4.61 -2.65 -3.72
C VAL A 20 -4.98 -3.89 -2.90
N GLN A 21 -4.41 -4.02 -1.72
CA GLN A 21 -4.71 -5.07 -0.76
C GLN A 21 -5.79 -4.58 0.21
N LEU A 22 -6.83 -5.38 0.41
CA LEU A 22 -7.88 -5.14 1.39
C LEU A 22 -7.94 -6.31 2.37
N THR A 23 -7.99 -6.03 3.67
CA THR A 23 -8.13 -7.06 4.72
C THR A 23 -8.75 -6.48 5.99
N ASN A 24 -9.35 -7.32 6.83
CA ASN A 24 -9.78 -6.98 8.19
C ASN A 24 -8.84 -7.56 9.27
N SER A 25 -7.77 -8.26 8.87
CA SER A 25 -6.80 -8.83 9.80
C SER A 25 -6.00 -7.79 10.58
N GLY A 26 -5.98 -6.54 10.11
CA GLY A 26 -5.12 -5.46 10.58
C GLY A 26 -3.97 -5.16 9.62
N ILE A 27 -3.17 -4.16 9.98
CA ILE A 27 -2.00 -3.71 9.24
C ILE A 27 -0.84 -3.43 10.19
N SER A 28 0.37 -3.84 9.83
CA SER A 28 1.59 -3.64 10.62
C SER A 28 2.49 -2.62 9.91
N PRO A 29 2.42 -1.33 10.29
CA PRO A 29 2.96 -0.26 9.46
C PRO A 29 4.48 -0.34 9.29
N GLY A 30 4.95 -0.45 8.05
CA GLY A 30 6.37 -0.57 7.74
C GLY A 30 7.01 -1.93 8.09
N SER A 31 6.20 -2.95 8.37
CA SER A 31 6.69 -4.34 8.57
C SER A 31 7.49 -4.87 7.37
N GLY A 32 7.09 -4.47 6.16
CA GLY A 32 7.80 -4.78 4.91
C GLY A 32 9.13 -4.06 4.72
N VAL A 33 9.42 -3.04 5.54
CA VAL A 33 10.70 -2.30 5.52
C VAL A 33 11.49 -2.46 6.83
N LYS A 34 11.30 -3.59 7.52
CA LYS A 34 11.91 -3.94 8.81
C LYS A 34 11.61 -2.94 9.94
N ASN A 35 10.58 -2.11 9.80
CA ASN A 35 10.15 -1.19 10.85
C ASN A 35 9.19 -1.91 11.82
N ARG A 36 9.29 -1.62 13.12
CA ARG A 36 8.47 -2.24 14.17
C ARG A 36 7.53 -1.22 14.81
N ARG A 37 6.58 -0.73 14.02
CA ARG A 37 5.42 -0.01 14.57
C ARG A 37 4.37 -1.03 15.04
N GLY A 38 3.60 -0.65 16.06
CA GLY A 38 2.53 -1.50 16.57
C GLY A 38 1.49 -1.79 15.48
N GLU A 39 0.98 -3.02 15.46
CA GLU A 39 -0.12 -3.42 14.58
C GLU A 39 -1.35 -2.54 14.85
N ILE A 40 -2.02 -2.12 13.78
CA ILE A 40 -3.34 -1.50 13.83
C ILE A 40 -4.35 -2.57 13.39
N SER A 41 -5.07 -3.14 14.36
CA SER A 41 -6.07 -4.17 14.14
C SER A 41 -7.20 -4.01 15.16
N GLU A 42 -8.34 -4.66 14.93
CA GLU A 42 -9.43 -4.66 15.91
C GLU A 42 -8.96 -5.16 17.29
N LYS A 43 -7.99 -6.08 17.33
CA LYS A 43 -7.40 -6.59 18.57
C LYS A 43 -6.60 -5.52 19.32
N THR A 44 -5.92 -4.61 18.61
CA THR A 44 -5.06 -3.61 19.25
C THR A 44 -5.81 -2.32 19.59
N ILE A 45 -6.84 -1.94 18.82
CA ILE A 45 -7.56 -0.67 19.02
C ILE A 45 -9.03 -0.82 19.45
N GLY A 46 -9.57 -2.04 19.51
CA GLY A 46 -10.90 -2.34 20.07
C GLY A 46 -12.10 -2.00 19.18
N VAL A 47 -11.88 -1.62 17.92
CA VAL A 47 -12.94 -1.34 16.94
C VAL A 47 -12.63 -2.01 15.60
N PRO A 48 -13.62 -2.35 14.75
CA PRO A 48 -13.36 -2.98 13.45
C PRO A 48 -12.38 -2.16 12.60
N VAL A 49 -11.35 -2.81 12.08
CA VAL A 49 -10.32 -2.20 11.21
C VAL A 49 -10.42 -2.79 9.81
N ILE A 50 -10.53 -1.90 8.82
CA ILE A 50 -10.35 -2.24 7.40
C ILE A 50 -8.99 -1.70 7.00
N ALA A 51 -8.06 -2.60 6.69
CA ALA A 51 -6.72 -2.26 6.23
C ALA A 51 -6.68 -2.21 4.71
N VAL A 52 -6.16 -1.10 4.19
CA VAL A 52 -5.95 -0.83 2.75
C VAL A 52 -4.46 -0.63 2.53
N GLY A 53 -3.87 -1.40 1.61
CA GLY A 53 -2.43 -1.35 1.38
C GLY A 53 -2.08 -1.29 -0.10
N VAL A 54 -1.14 -0.41 -0.47
CA VAL A 54 -0.62 -0.32 -1.83
C VAL A 54 0.84 -0.73 -1.84
N PRO A 55 1.26 -1.74 -2.64
CA PRO A 55 2.68 -2.03 -2.80
C PRO A 55 3.39 -0.87 -3.50
N THR A 56 4.36 -0.25 -2.84
CA THR A 56 5.10 0.91 -3.37
C THR A 56 6.58 0.65 -3.51
N VAL A 57 7.10 -0.34 -2.78
CA VAL A 57 8.51 -0.73 -2.78
C VAL A 57 8.67 -2.24 -2.82
N THR A 58 9.85 -2.68 -3.26
CA THR A 58 10.32 -4.07 -3.16
C THR A 58 11.79 -4.05 -2.75
N ASP A 59 12.29 -5.12 -2.17
CA ASP A 59 13.71 -5.24 -1.86
C ASP A 59 14.53 -5.39 -3.16
N ALA A 60 15.76 -4.84 -3.18
CA ALA A 60 16.63 -4.94 -4.37
C ALA A 60 16.90 -6.40 -4.76
N GLU A 61 16.93 -7.29 -3.78
CA GLU A 61 17.17 -8.72 -3.97
C GLU A 61 16.02 -9.37 -4.73
N ALA A 62 14.77 -8.95 -4.49
CA ALA A 62 13.61 -9.45 -5.19
C ALA A 62 13.64 -9.06 -6.68
N ILE A 63 14.13 -7.84 -6.99
CA ILE A 63 14.36 -7.39 -8.37
C ILE A 63 15.49 -8.19 -9.01
N ALA A 64 16.62 -8.32 -8.33
CA ALA A 64 17.78 -9.06 -8.84
C ALA A 64 17.40 -10.52 -9.15
N TYR A 65 16.70 -11.18 -8.24
CA TYR A 65 16.15 -12.52 -8.46
C TYR A 65 15.17 -12.55 -9.63
N SER A 66 14.23 -11.60 -9.71
CA SER A 66 13.25 -11.54 -10.81
C SER A 66 13.90 -11.37 -12.19
N LEU A 67 15.04 -10.70 -12.28
CA LEU A 67 15.74 -10.46 -13.55
C LEU A 67 16.74 -11.56 -13.92
N THR A 68 17.35 -12.20 -12.92
CA THR A 68 18.48 -13.13 -13.13
C THR A 68 18.15 -14.58 -12.82
N GLY A 69 17.05 -14.85 -12.09
CA GLY A 69 16.70 -16.16 -11.55
C GLY A 69 17.65 -16.67 -10.47
N THR A 70 18.61 -15.85 -10.02
CA THR A 70 19.64 -16.23 -9.05
C THR A 70 19.40 -15.52 -7.73
N GLU A 71 19.47 -16.24 -6.61
CA GLU A 71 19.37 -15.62 -5.29
C GLU A 71 20.61 -14.77 -4.99
N PRO A 72 20.44 -13.49 -4.62
CA PRO A 72 21.56 -12.64 -4.23
C PRO A 72 22.16 -13.10 -2.90
N GLU A 73 23.49 -13.10 -2.81
CA GLU A 73 24.21 -13.53 -1.61
C GLU A 73 24.25 -12.49 -0.48
N THR A 74 23.88 -11.24 -0.77
CA THR A 74 23.97 -10.12 0.17
C THR A 74 22.66 -9.36 0.28
N ASP A 75 22.35 -8.94 1.51
CA ASP A 75 21.27 -8.00 1.81
C ASP A 75 21.81 -6.58 1.63
N SER A 76 21.35 -5.92 0.58
CA SER A 76 21.69 -4.53 0.26
C SER A 76 21.12 -3.53 1.26
N GLY A 77 20.07 -3.91 2.01
CA GLY A 77 19.29 -2.98 2.82
C GLY A 77 18.60 -1.89 1.98
N MET A 78 18.49 -2.07 0.67
CA MET A 78 17.93 -1.10 -0.26
C MET A 78 16.54 -1.51 -0.73
N PHE A 79 15.66 -0.52 -0.80
CA PHE A 79 14.38 -0.64 -1.48
C PHE A 79 14.48 -0.08 -2.89
N VAL A 80 13.72 -0.71 -3.79
CA VAL A 80 13.54 -0.29 -5.17
C VAL A 80 12.08 0.11 -5.38
N THR A 81 11.89 1.21 -6.09
CA THR A 81 10.58 1.73 -6.50
C THR A 81 10.66 2.19 -7.96
N PRO A 82 9.54 2.29 -8.70
CA PRO A 82 9.55 2.79 -10.06
C PRO A 82 10.08 4.23 -10.14
N LYS A 83 10.69 4.57 -11.28
CA LYS A 83 11.23 5.92 -11.53
C LYS A 83 10.19 7.04 -11.37
N GLU A 84 8.94 6.73 -11.67
CA GLU A 84 7.80 7.67 -11.65
C GLU A 84 7.02 7.62 -10.34
N VAL A 85 7.66 7.24 -9.23
CA VAL A 85 7.03 7.02 -7.92
C VAL A 85 6.12 8.17 -7.49
N ASP A 86 6.54 9.42 -7.68
CA ASP A 86 5.74 10.58 -7.26
C ASP A 86 4.42 10.68 -8.04
N MET A 87 4.47 10.46 -9.37
CA MET A 87 3.27 10.43 -10.22
C MET A 87 2.36 9.26 -9.86
N LEU A 88 2.93 8.09 -9.60
CA LEU A 88 2.18 6.89 -9.26
C LEU A 88 1.53 7.02 -7.88
N CYS A 89 2.22 7.60 -6.90
CA CYS A 89 1.67 7.98 -5.60
C CYS A 89 0.49 8.94 -5.77
N GLY A 90 0.64 10.00 -6.57
CA GLY A 90 -0.46 10.94 -6.84
C GLY A 90 -1.68 10.25 -7.45
N LYS A 91 -1.47 9.39 -8.45
CA LYS A 91 -2.55 8.63 -9.10
C LYS A 91 -3.27 7.69 -8.13
N ILE A 92 -2.54 6.89 -7.35
CA ILE A 92 -3.17 5.92 -6.45
C ILE A 92 -3.85 6.62 -5.26
N SER A 93 -3.28 7.72 -4.76
CA SER A 93 -3.92 8.54 -3.72
C SER A 93 -5.23 9.14 -4.21
N LYS A 94 -5.29 9.65 -5.45
CA LYS A 94 -6.53 10.15 -6.06
C LYS A 94 -7.58 9.03 -6.14
N ILE A 95 -7.22 7.89 -6.75
CA ILE A 95 -8.14 6.75 -6.90
C ILE A 95 -8.69 6.28 -5.55
N LEU A 96 -7.82 6.09 -4.55
CA LEU A 96 -8.23 5.64 -3.22
C LEU A 96 -9.13 6.66 -2.52
N SER A 97 -8.81 7.95 -2.62
CA SER A 97 -9.61 9.02 -2.02
C SER A 97 -11.00 9.11 -2.65
N GLU A 98 -11.10 9.12 -3.97
CA GLU A 98 -12.39 9.12 -4.69
C GLU A 98 -13.22 7.90 -4.30
N THR A 99 -12.64 6.70 -4.42
CA THR A 99 -13.33 5.43 -4.11
C THR A 99 -13.83 5.40 -2.66
N LEU A 100 -13.02 5.86 -1.70
CA LEU A 100 -13.41 5.90 -0.29
C LEU A 100 -14.53 6.92 -0.05
N ASN A 101 -14.48 8.08 -0.70
CA ASN A 101 -15.52 9.09 -0.56
C ASN A 101 -16.84 8.63 -1.19
N GLU A 102 -16.81 8.06 -2.40
CA GLU A 102 -18.00 7.49 -3.04
C GLU A 102 -18.63 6.38 -2.21
N PHE A 103 -17.82 5.49 -1.64
CA PHE A 103 -18.30 4.40 -0.81
C PHE A 103 -18.94 4.89 0.50
N LEU A 104 -18.33 5.89 1.16
CA LEU A 104 -18.81 6.41 2.44
C LEU A 104 -19.94 7.43 2.28
N GLN A 105 -20.08 8.05 1.11
CA GLN A 105 -21.02 9.13 0.83
C GLN A 105 -21.83 8.84 -0.45
N PRO A 106 -22.58 7.73 -0.52
CA PRO A 106 -23.25 7.27 -1.74
C PRO A 106 -24.36 8.19 -2.27
N GLU A 107 -24.76 9.18 -1.47
CA GLU A 107 -25.79 10.17 -1.81
C GLU A 107 -25.20 11.43 -2.47
N ILE A 108 -23.87 11.57 -2.48
CA ILE A 108 -23.18 12.70 -3.09
C ILE A 108 -22.81 12.35 -4.52
N ASP A 109 -23.06 13.28 -5.44
CA ASP A 109 -22.70 13.16 -6.85
C ASP A 109 -21.17 12.98 -7.01
N ALA A 110 -20.77 12.07 -7.89
CA ALA A 110 -19.37 11.77 -8.17
C ALA A 110 -18.60 13.02 -8.65
N ASP A 111 -19.24 13.90 -9.41
CA ASP A 111 -18.63 15.14 -9.90
C ASP A 111 -18.28 16.10 -8.74
N ILE A 112 -19.09 16.09 -7.67
CA ILE A 112 -18.81 16.88 -6.47
C ILE A 112 -17.64 16.25 -5.70
N ILE A 113 -17.59 14.92 -5.60
CA ILE A 113 -16.48 14.20 -4.96
C ILE A 113 -15.17 14.46 -5.70
N GLU A 114 -15.17 14.37 -7.04
CA GLU A 114 -13.97 14.66 -7.85
C GLU A 114 -13.47 16.11 -7.63
N GLY A 115 -14.38 17.07 -7.43
CA GLY A 115 -14.01 18.46 -7.15
C GLY A 115 -13.37 18.70 -5.76
N LEU A 116 -13.43 17.74 -4.84
CA LEU A 116 -12.92 17.85 -3.47
C LEU A 116 -11.54 17.20 -3.27
N VAL A 117 -11.09 16.38 -4.23
CA VAL A 117 -9.90 15.51 -4.13
C VAL A 117 -8.80 15.97 -5.07
#